data_AF-A0A182N2X7-F1
#
_entry.id   AF-A0A182N2X7-F1
#
_cell.length_a   1.000
_cell.length_b   1.000
_cell.length_c   1.000
_cell.angle_alpha   90.00
_cell.angle_beta   90.00
_cell.angle_gamma   90.00
#
_symmetry.space_group_name_H-M   'P 1'
#
loop_
_entity.id
_entity.type
_entity.pdbx_description
1 polymer ?
#
loop_
_entity_poly.entity_id
_entity_poly.type
_entity_poly.pdbx_seq_one_letter_code
_entity_poly.pdbx_strand_id
1 'polypeptide(L)'
;MIVVGKQKMQIFQRSILMQITSMRMLFNDMKEKHHISYISTYKLNQDLLENFFSQLRQTGGAYDHPSRRSCIHRIRLMILGWSPTCLKNVTNNPDNNESDVYATSTQN
;
A
#
# COMPACT_ATOMS: atom_id res chain seq x y z
N MET A 1 19.86 17.72 -12.91
CA MET A 1 20.09 18.41 -11.62
C MET A 1 20.95 17.52 -10.75
N ILE A 2 22.19 17.94 -10.47
CA ILE A 2 23.12 17.20 -9.59
C ILE A 2 23.06 17.85 -8.21
N VAL A 3 23.01 17.06 -7.14
CA VAL A 3 23.02 17.57 -5.77
C VAL A 3 24.33 18.32 -5.52
N VAL A 4 24.25 19.49 -4.89
CA VAL A 4 25.42 20.32 -4.56
C VAL A 4 26.45 19.49 -3.77
N GLY A 5 27.71 19.52 -4.22
CA GLY A 5 28.79 18.75 -3.59
C GLY A 5 28.83 17.25 -3.97
N LYS A 6 27.97 16.78 -4.89
CA LYS A 6 28.04 15.43 -5.44
C LYS A 6 28.43 15.48 -6.91
N GLN A 7 29.24 14.52 -7.34
CA GLN A 7 29.71 14.40 -8.72
C GLN A 7 28.79 13.52 -9.59
N LYS A 8 27.98 12.67 -8.95
CA LYS A 8 27.11 11.69 -9.61
C LYS A 8 25.67 11.81 -9.11
N MET A 9 24.75 11.42 -9.99
CA MET A 9 23.33 11.32 -9.66
C MET A 9 23.14 10.37 -8.47
N GLN A 10 22.39 10.81 -7.47
CA GLN A 10 22.09 10.02 -6.29
C GLN A 10 20.95 9.02 -6.59
N ILE A 11 20.89 7.95 -5.81
CA ILE A 11 19.91 6.87 -6.01
C ILE A 11 18.48 7.42 -5.99
N PHE A 12 18.15 8.30 -5.03
CA PHE A 12 16.80 8.87 -4.94
C PHE A 12 16.41 9.66 -6.20
N GLN A 13 17.35 10.37 -6.82
CA GLN A 13 17.09 11.15 -8.04
C GLN A 13 16.75 10.22 -9.20
N ARG A 14 17.51 9.12 -9.33
CA ARG A 14 17.23 8.07 -10.32
C ARG A 14 15.90 7.39 -10.03
N SER A 15 15.59 7.09 -8.77
CA SER A 15 14.34 6.46 -8.36
C SER A 15 13.12 7.32 -8.70
N ILE A 16 13.18 8.64 -8.48
CA ILE A 16 12.10 9.57 -8.85
C ILE A 16 11.86 9.54 -10.37
N LEU A 17 12.94 9.61 -11.17
CA LEU A 17 12.83 9.54 -12.63
C LEU A 17 12.25 8.21 -13.11
N MET A 18 12.65 7.10 -12.48
CA MET A 18 12.08 5.77 -12.77
C MET A 18 10.61 5.71 -12.38
N GLN A 19 10.20 6.27 -11.24
CA GLN A 19 8.80 6.28 -10.80
C GLN A 19 7.91 7.08 -11.76
N ILE A 20 8.36 8.26 -12.20
CA ILE A 20 7.61 9.08 -13.18
C ILE A 20 7.44 8.32 -14.50
N THR A 21 8.51 7.70 -14.98
CA THR A 21 8.49 6.97 -16.26
C THR A 21 7.60 5.74 -16.17
N SER A 22 7.77 4.92 -15.13
CA SER A 22 6.99 3.69 -14.92
C SER A 22 5.51 3.96 -14.71
N MET A 23 5.13 5.02 -14.00
CA MET A 23 3.72 5.39 -13.80
C MET A 23 3.03 5.77 -15.12
N ARG A 24 3.73 6.47 -16.03
CA ARG A 24 3.20 6.78 -17.37
C ARG A 24 3.02 5.52 -18.21
N MET A 25 3.98 4.61 -18.17
CA MET A 25 3.91 3.34 -18.88
C MET A 25 2.76 2.47 -18.36
N LEU A 26 2.64 2.34 -17.04
CA LEU A 26 1.55 1.62 -16.40
C LEU A 26 0.18 2.17 -16.79
N PHE A 27 0.01 3.50 -16.80
CA PHE A 27 -1.25 4.12 -17.23
C PHE A 27 -1.59 3.81 -18.67
N ASN A 28 -0.62 3.92 -19.59
CA ASN A 28 -0.84 3.61 -21.00
C ASN A 28 -1.24 2.14 -21.18
N ASP A 29 -0.53 1.20 -20.53
CA ASP A 29 -0.82 -0.23 -20.61
C ASP A 29 -2.22 -0.57 -20.08
N MET A 30 -2.61 0.04 -18.95
CA MET A 30 -3.93 -0.18 -18.35
C MET A 30 -5.05 0.45 -19.18
N LYS A 31 -4.81 1.61 -19.79
CA LYS A 31 -5.77 2.28 -20.68
C LYS A 31 -6.00 1.47 -21.96
N GLU A 32 -4.94 0.88 -22.51
CA GLU A 32 -5.03 0.03 -23.70
C GLU A 32 -5.73 -1.30 -23.42
N LYS A 33 -5.36 -1.99 -22.34
CA LYS A 33 -5.86 -3.35 -22.04
C LYS A 33 -7.20 -3.38 -21.31
N HIS A 34 -7.48 -2.39 -20.47
CA HIS A 34 -8.63 -2.41 -19.56
C HIS A 34 -9.49 -1.14 -19.66
N HIS A 35 -9.18 -0.23 -20.59
CA HIS A 35 -9.95 1.00 -20.86
C HIS A 35 -10.21 1.87 -19.62
N ILE A 36 -9.24 1.91 -18.70
CA ILE A 36 -9.36 2.73 -17.49
C ILE A 36 -9.28 4.24 -17.81
N SER A 37 -10.03 5.04 -17.04
CA SER A 37 -10.00 6.50 -17.14
C SER A 37 -8.86 7.13 -16.33
N TYR A 38 -8.55 6.57 -15.15
CA TYR A 38 -7.53 7.08 -14.23
C TYR A 38 -6.95 5.96 -13.37
N ILE A 39 -5.77 6.21 -12.79
CA ILE A 39 -5.14 5.35 -11.78
C ILE A 39 -5.17 6.06 -10.44
N SER A 40 -5.54 5.32 -9.40
CA SER A 40 -5.46 5.81 -8.04
C SER A 40 -4.06 5.59 -7.46
N THR A 41 -3.26 6.65 -7.40
CA THR A 41 -1.84 6.57 -7.01
C THR A 41 -1.64 6.20 -5.54
N TYR A 42 -2.63 6.41 -4.66
CA TYR A 42 -2.54 6.00 -3.26
C TYR A 42 -2.46 4.46 -3.10
N LYS A 43 -2.90 3.69 -4.10
CA LYS A 43 -2.81 2.22 -4.09
C LYS A 43 -1.44 1.71 -4.57
N LEU A 44 -0.58 2.59 -5.09
CA LEU A 44 0.72 2.23 -5.67
C LEU A 44 1.91 2.50 -4.72
N ASN A 45 1.64 2.75 -3.44
CA ASN A 45 2.66 2.97 -2.42
C ASN A 45 2.77 1.76 -1.47
N GLN A 46 3.71 1.82 -0.53
CA GLN A 46 3.96 0.76 0.45
C GLN A 46 3.17 0.95 1.75
N ASP A 47 2.39 2.03 1.88
CA ASP A 47 1.71 2.41 3.12
C ASP A 47 0.76 1.31 3.63
N LEU A 48 0.07 0.62 2.72
CA LEU A 48 -0.80 -0.50 3.08
C LEU A 48 -0.01 -1.63 3.75
N LEU A 49 1.19 -1.93 3.25
CA LEU A 49 2.07 -2.95 3.80
C LEU A 49 2.68 -2.49 5.15
N GLU A 50 3.03 -1.22 5.27
CA GLU A 50 3.52 -0.64 6.53
C GLU A 50 2.41 -0.62 7.60
N ASN A 51 1.17 -0.34 7.22
CA ASN A 51 0.01 -0.45 8.09
C ASN A 51 -0.19 -1.91 8.54
N PHE A 52 -0.08 -2.89 7.63
CA PHE A 52 -0.12 -4.30 8.00
C PHE A 52 0.95 -4.67 9.03
N PHE A 53 2.19 -4.20 8.85
CA PHE A 53 3.25 -4.43 9.85
C PHE A 53 2.98 -3.74 11.18
N SER A 54 2.32 -2.59 11.18
CA SER A 54 1.88 -1.91 12.40
C SER A 54 0.85 -2.76 13.16
N GLN A 55 -0.14 -3.33 12.46
CA GLN A 55 -1.12 -4.23 13.07
C GLN A 55 -0.48 -5.53 13.58
N LEU A 56 0.50 -6.05 12.83
CA LEU A 56 1.25 -7.25 13.21
C LEU A 56 2.02 -7.04 14.52
N ARG A 57 2.56 -5.83 14.71
CA ARG A 57 3.21 -5.41 15.94
C ARG A 57 2.20 -5.31 17.08
N GLN A 58 1.09 -4.60 16.87
CA GLN A 58 0.03 -4.37 17.87
C GLN A 58 -0.62 -5.66 18.38
N THR A 59 -0.73 -6.70 17.53
CA THR A 59 -1.26 -8.02 17.92
C THR A 59 -0.45 -8.67 19.06
N GLY A 60 0.78 -8.21 19.29
CA GLY A 60 1.64 -8.65 20.39
C GLY A 60 1.43 -7.97 21.74
N GLY A 61 0.55 -6.97 21.84
CA GLY A 61 0.50 -6.09 23.01
C GLY A 61 1.85 -5.40 23.22
N ALA A 62 2.44 -5.56 24.41
CA ALA A 62 3.75 -4.99 24.74
C ALA A 62 4.94 -5.65 24.00
N TYR A 63 4.73 -6.74 23.25
CA TYR A 63 5.80 -7.43 22.52
C TYR A 63 5.92 -6.92 21.07
N ASP A 64 6.56 -5.76 20.93
CA ASP A 64 6.70 -4.98 19.69
C ASP A 64 7.68 -5.56 18.65
N HIS A 65 8.62 -6.39 19.08
CA HIS A 65 9.66 -6.96 18.22
C HIS A 65 9.54 -8.49 18.20
N PRO A 66 8.55 -9.04 17.47
CA PRO A 66 8.31 -10.47 17.44
C PRO A 66 9.46 -11.24 16.79
N SER A 67 9.81 -12.39 17.38
CA SER A 67 10.63 -13.40 16.72
C SER A 67 9.97 -13.88 15.42
N ARG A 68 10.74 -14.46 14.50
CA ARG A 68 10.21 -15.02 13.24
C ARG A 68 9.07 -16.01 13.45
N ARG A 69 9.16 -16.87 14.48
CA ARG A 69 8.11 -17.85 14.83
C ARG A 69 6.84 -17.16 15.31
N SER A 70 6.97 -16.14 16.17
CA SER A 70 5.85 -15.34 16.66
C SER A 70 5.18 -14.54 15.54
N CYS A 71 5.96 -13.99 14.60
CA CYS A 71 5.47 -13.29 13.42
C CYS A 71 4.56 -14.19 12.56
N ILE A 72 5.02 -15.39 12.19
CA ILE A 72 4.23 -16.34 11.39
C ILE A 72 2.93 -16.73 12.12
N HIS A 73 3.00 -16.95 13.44
CA HIS A 73 1.81 -17.28 14.23
C HIS A 73 0.79 -16.13 14.22
N ARG A 74 1.24 -14.88 14.41
CA ARG A 74 0.36 -13.71 14.34
C ARG A 74 -0.29 -13.53 12.96
N ILE A 75 0.49 -13.72 11.88
CA ILE A 75 -0.05 -13.68 10.51
C ILE A 75 -1.15 -14.74 10.33
N ARG A 76 -0.93 -15.97 10.81
CA ARG A 76 -1.95 -17.03 10.76
C ARG A 76 -3.22 -16.64 11.52
N LEU A 77 -3.09 -16.04 12.71
CA LEU A 77 -4.24 -15.57 13.48
C LEU A 77 -5.02 -14.47 12.75
N MET A 78 -4.33 -13.54 12.10
CA MET A 78 -4.96 -12.50 11.27
C MET A 78 -5.73 -13.08 10.09
N ILE A 79 -5.16 -14.08 9.39
CA ILE A 79 -5.80 -14.76 8.26
C ILE A 79 -7.03 -15.55 8.72
N LEU A 80 -6.95 -16.21 9.88
CA LEU A 80 -8.05 -16.98 10.46
C LEU A 80 -9.16 -16.11 11.07
N GLY A 81 -9.04 -14.78 11.01
CA GLY A 81 -10.06 -13.86 11.51
C GLY A 81 -10.09 -13.70 13.03
N TRP A 82 -9.04 -14.14 13.75
CA TRP A 82 -8.92 -13.92 15.21
C TRP A 82 -8.39 -12.50 15.50
N SER A 83 -9.17 -11.55 14.97
CA SER A 83 -8.98 -10.13 14.72
C SER A 83 -10.03 -9.19 15.29
N PRO A 84 -10.43 -9.17 16.59
CA PRO A 84 -11.63 -8.44 17.01
C PRO A 84 -11.55 -6.91 16.85
N THR A 85 -10.37 -6.32 16.61
CA THR A 85 -10.20 -4.86 16.76
C THR A 85 -9.15 -4.20 15.86
N CYS A 86 -8.37 -4.93 15.07
CA CYS A 86 -7.19 -4.38 14.38
C CYS A 86 -7.40 -3.98 12.89
N LEU A 87 -8.59 -4.24 12.33
CA LEU A 87 -8.95 -3.82 10.96
C LEU A 87 -9.62 -2.42 10.90
N LYS A 88 -9.47 -1.59 11.93
CA LYS A 88 -9.84 -0.18 11.83
C LYS A 88 -8.65 0.59 11.25
N ASN A 89 -8.75 0.98 9.98
CA ASN A 89 -7.83 1.96 9.41
C ASN A 89 -7.89 3.22 10.27
N VAL A 90 -6.73 3.70 10.72
CA VAL A 90 -6.60 4.97 11.47
C VAL A 90 -7.13 6.17 10.65
N THR A 91 -7.28 5.99 9.34
CA THR A 91 -7.79 7.00 8.39
C THR A 91 -9.31 7.00 8.22
N ASN A 92 -10.06 6.11 8.88
CA ASN A 92 -11.51 6.11 8.75
C ASN A 92 -12.12 7.27 9.57
N ASN A 93 -12.30 8.42 8.92
CA ASN A 93 -13.29 9.40 9.37
C ASN A 93 -14.66 8.69 9.42
N PRO A 94 -15.41 8.79 10.54
CA PRO A 94 -16.66 8.05 10.73
C PRO A 94 -17.82 8.48 9.83
N ASP A 95 -17.63 9.45 8.92
CA ASP A 95 -18.72 10.08 8.17
C ASP A 95 -18.91 9.63 6.72
N ASN A 96 -18.07 8.73 6.17
CA ASN A 96 -18.28 8.23 4.81
C ASN A 96 -18.84 6.80 4.82
N ASN A 97 -20.13 6.69 5.14
CA ASN A 97 -20.95 5.52 4.84
C ASN A 97 -21.23 5.42 3.33
N GLU A 98 -20.20 5.32 2.51
CA GLU A 98 -20.34 4.80 1.15
C GLU A 98 -19.45 3.57 1.06
N SER A 99 -20.12 2.42 1.05
CA SER A 99 -19.59 1.14 0.60
C SER A 99 -18.57 1.35 -0.51
N ASP A 100 -17.36 0.80 -0.35
CA ASP A 100 -16.34 0.68 -1.39
C ASP A 100 -16.89 -0.14 -2.59
N VAL A 101 -17.75 0.48 -3.39
CA VAL A 101 -18.20 -0.01 -4.68
C VAL A 101 -17.07 0.30 -5.64
N TYR A 102 -16.17 -0.66 -5.83
CA TYR A 102 -15.24 -0.60 -6.96
C TYR A 102 -15.29 -1.90 -7.78
N ALA A 103 -15.71 -1.68 -9.02
CA ALA A 103 -15.46 -2.46 -10.24
C ALA A 103 -16.21 -3.80 -10.43
N THR A 104 -17.54 -3.74 -10.55
CA THR A 104 -18.29 -4.55 -11.52
C THR A 104 -19.51 -3.77 -12.03
N SER A 105 -19.27 -2.72 -12.82
CA SER A 105 -20.28 -2.23 -13.76
C SER A 105 -20.08 -2.95 -15.09
N THR A 106 -20.57 -4.18 -15.18
CA THR A 106 -20.92 -4.77 -16.48
C THR A 106 -22.32 -4.33 -16.82
N GLN A 107 -22.43 -3.28 -17.64
CA GLN A 107 -23.60 -3.02 -18.46
C GLN A 107 -23.13 -2.81 -19.91
N ASN A 108 -23.19 -3.89 -20.68
CA ASN A 108 -23.94 -4.00 -21.94
C ASN A 108 -23.80 -5.42 -22.47
#